data_AF-A0A7X8W2X6-F1
#
_entry.id   AF-A0A7X8W2X6-F1
#
_cell.length_a   1.000
_cell.length_b   1.000
_cell.length_c   1.000
_cell.angle_alpha   90.00
_cell.angle_beta   90.00
_cell.angle_gamma   90.00
#
_symmetry.space_group_name_H-M   'P 1'
#
loop_
_entity.id
_entity.type
_entity.pdbx_description
1 polymer ?
#
loop_
_entity_poly.entity_id
_entity_poly.type
_entity_poly.pdbx_seq_one_letter_code
_entity_poly.pdbx_strand_id
1 'polypeptide(L)'
;AIKPVVRYLAKTHPITDMDKLKGVLVRHLVFPGTMDATFYFLSWFAKHYKENFLLSLMVQFVDPKGIAFPKVSEAEYNRLLTLLDELELDGFVQEIGDEDKWIPDFTQDCPFPHPFADVLPYFLELKNSRS
;
A
#
# COMPACT_ATOMS: atom_id res chain seq x y z
N ALA A 1 -13.63 7.31 -13.73
CA ALA A 1 -14.06 8.02 -12.50
C ALA A 1 -12.89 8.69 -11.76
N ILE A 2 -11.69 8.09 -11.65
CA ILE A 2 -10.62 8.60 -10.78
C ILE A 2 -9.84 9.82 -11.32
N LYS A 3 -9.72 9.98 -12.65
CA LYS A 3 -8.90 11.05 -13.28
C LYS A 3 -9.19 12.48 -12.79
N PRO A 4 -10.45 12.93 -12.60
CA PRO A 4 -10.73 14.24 -12.02
C PRO A 4 -10.17 14.44 -10.62
N VAL A 5 -10.23 13.41 -9.77
CA VAL A 5 -9.69 13.44 -8.41
C VAL A 5 -8.17 13.58 -8.44
N VAL A 6 -7.48 12.76 -9.24
CA VAL A 6 -6.01 12.82 -9.36
C VAL A 6 -5.56 14.18 -9.88
N ARG A 7 -6.26 14.76 -10.86
CA ARG A 7 -5.99 16.12 -11.34
C ARG A 7 -6.19 17.19 -10.27
N TYR A 8 -7.25 17.08 -9.47
CA TYR A 8 -7.49 17.99 -8.36
C TYR A 8 -6.37 17.88 -7.32
N LEU A 9 -5.96 16.66 -6.97
CA LEU A 9 -4.85 16.42 -6.04
C LEU A 9 -3.54 17.02 -6.58
N ALA A 10 -3.23 16.84 -7.86
CA ALA A 10 -2.01 17.38 -8.46
C ALA A 10 -2.01 18.91 -8.47
N LYS A 11 -3.18 19.53 -8.63
CA LYS A 11 -3.32 20.99 -8.55
C LYS A 11 -3.14 21.52 -7.12
N THR A 12 -3.67 20.80 -6.13
CA THR A 12 -3.67 21.22 -4.71
C THR A 12 -2.35 20.88 -4.02
N HIS A 13 -1.72 19.77 -4.42
CA HIS A 13 -0.47 19.22 -3.91
C HIS A 13 0.45 18.92 -5.11
N PRO A 14 1.10 19.95 -5.68
CA PRO A 14 1.90 19.79 -6.89
C PRO A 14 3.21 19.02 -6.66
N ILE A 15 3.67 18.94 -5.41
CA ILE A 15 4.91 18.27 -5.01
C ILE A 15 4.64 17.52 -3.71
N THR A 16 5.18 16.31 -3.62
CA THR A 16 5.29 15.56 -2.36
C THR A 16 6.67 15.76 -1.74
N ASP A 17 6.69 16.29 -0.53
CA ASP A 17 7.88 16.62 0.24
C ASP A 17 7.88 15.75 1.52
N MET A 18 8.81 14.79 1.57
CA MET A 18 8.96 13.86 2.68
C MET A 18 9.49 14.53 3.94
N ASP A 19 10.36 15.53 3.82
CA ASP A 19 10.91 16.25 4.98
C ASP A 19 9.83 17.07 5.69
N LYS A 20 8.90 17.63 4.91
CA LYS A 20 7.74 18.37 5.43
C LYS A 20 6.51 17.50 5.70
N LEU A 21 6.58 16.19 5.44
CA LEU A 21 5.46 15.25 5.52
C LEU A 21 4.19 15.79 4.84
N LYS A 22 4.35 16.38 3.65
CA LYS A 22 3.25 17.07 2.95
C LYS A 22 3.22 16.64 1.48
N GLY A 23 2.03 16.25 1.02
CA GLY A 23 1.81 15.91 -0.38
C GLY A 23 0.84 14.76 -0.52
N VAL A 24 1.07 13.94 -1.55
CA VAL A 24 0.25 12.77 -1.87
C VAL A 24 1.14 11.55 -2.03
N LEU A 25 0.74 10.48 -1.34
CA LEU A 25 1.28 9.13 -1.48
C LEU A 25 0.23 8.25 -2.16
N VAL A 26 0.57 7.70 -3.32
CA VAL A 26 -0.30 6.78 -4.05
C VAL A 26 0.00 5.36 -3.61
N ARG A 27 -0.91 4.75 -2.85
CA ARG A 27 -0.82 3.35 -2.45
C ARG A 27 -1.41 2.45 -3.54
N HIS A 28 -0.57 1.67 -4.20
CA HIS A 28 -0.97 0.73 -5.23
C HIS A 28 -0.85 -0.71 -4.72
N LEU A 29 -1.98 -1.38 -4.58
CA LEU A 29 -2.00 -2.81 -4.26
C LEU A 29 -1.94 -3.62 -5.56
N VAL A 30 -0.94 -4.49 -5.67
CA VAL A 30 -0.88 -5.50 -6.72
C VAL A 30 -1.89 -6.59 -6.41
N PHE A 31 -3.05 -6.53 -7.06
CA PHE A 31 -4.08 -7.53 -6.86
C PHE A 31 -3.71 -8.84 -7.58
N PRO A 32 -3.86 -10.01 -6.94
CA PRO A 32 -3.45 -11.30 -7.52
C PRO A 32 -4.05 -11.54 -8.92
N GLY A 33 -3.23 -12.05 -9.84
CA GLY A 33 -3.63 -12.34 -11.21
C GLY A 33 -3.86 -11.12 -12.11
N THR A 34 -3.50 -9.90 -11.67
CA THR A 34 -3.71 -8.65 -12.42
C THR A 34 -2.43 -7.88 -12.72
N MET A 35 -1.31 -8.58 -12.90
CA MET A 35 0.01 -7.99 -13.15
C MET A 35 0.02 -7.01 -14.34
N ASP A 36 -0.62 -7.36 -15.45
CA ASP A 36 -0.69 -6.49 -16.62
C ASP A 36 -1.39 -5.16 -16.32
N ALA A 37 -2.45 -5.19 -15.50
CA ALA A 37 -3.14 -3.98 -15.07
C ALA A 37 -2.26 -3.11 -14.16
N THR A 38 -1.45 -3.74 -13.30
CA THR A 38 -0.45 -3.06 -12.48
C THR A 38 0.60 -2.39 -13.37
N PHE A 39 1.18 -3.10 -14.34
CA PHE A 39 2.17 -2.53 -15.24
C PHE A 39 1.61 -1.35 -16.04
N TYR A 40 0.41 -1.51 -16.59
CA TYR A 40 -0.27 -0.42 -17.28
C TYR A 40 -0.45 0.81 -16.39
N PHE A 41 -0.88 0.60 -15.14
CA PHE A 41 -1.04 1.68 -14.17
C PHE A 41 0.30 2.36 -13.86
N LEU A 42 1.36 1.60 -13.58
CA LEU A 42 2.67 2.15 -13.24
C LEU A 42 3.24 2.97 -14.38
N SER A 43 3.16 2.49 -15.63
CA SER A 43 3.58 3.27 -16.80
C SER A 43 2.74 4.54 -16.99
N TRP A 44 1.42 4.47 -16.78
CA TRP A 44 0.55 5.65 -16.82
C TRP A 44 0.88 6.65 -15.70
N PHE A 45 1.09 6.16 -14.48
CA PHE A 45 1.46 6.97 -13.32
C PHE A 45 2.80 7.68 -13.56
N ALA A 46 3.81 6.94 -14.00
CA ALA A 46 5.13 7.48 -14.34
C ALA A 46 5.03 8.61 -15.35
N LYS A 47 4.24 8.41 -16.42
CA LYS A 47 4.06 9.39 -17.48
C LYS A 47 3.38 10.69 -17.03
N HIS A 48 2.53 10.63 -16.00
CA HIS A 48 1.63 11.73 -15.69
C HIS A 48 1.85 12.40 -14.34
N TYR A 49 2.37 11.68 -13.34
CA TYR A 49 2.32 12.11 -11.95
C TYR A 49 3.57 11.76 -11.11
N LYS A 50 4.62 11.15 -11.68
CA LYS A 50 5.83 10.82 -10.90
C LYS A 50 6.50 12.01 -10.24
N GLU A 51 6.48 13.16 -10.91
CA GLU A 51 7.04 14.42 -10.37
C GLU A 51 6.13 15.06 -9.30
N ASN A 52 4.87 14.64 -9.22
CA ASN A 52 3.91 15.21 -8.28
C ASN A 52 3.81 14.39 -7.00
N PHE A 53 3.79 13.06 -7.12
CA PHE A 53 3.40 12.14 -6.06
C PHE A 53 4.42 11.03 -5.87
N LEU A 54 4.51 10.51 -4.65
CA LEU A 54 5.29 9.30 -4.38
C LEU A 54 4.42 8.05 -4.53
N LEU A 55 5.04 6.94 -4.94
CA LEU A 55 4.39 5.63 -5.02
C LEU A 55 4.65 4.81 -3.75
N SER A 56 3.65 4.09 -3.28
CA SER A 56 3.81 3.01 -2.29
C SER A 56 3.23 1.74 -2.88
N LEU A 57 4.10 0.87 -3.38
CA LEU A 57 3.73 -0.41 -3.98
C LEU A 57 3.57 -1.48 -2.89
N MET A 58 2.40 -2.10 -2.85
CA MET A 58 2.05 -3.17 -1.91
C MET A 58 1.84 -4.45 -2.70
N VAL A 59 2.54 -5.52 -2.32
CA VAL A 59 2.53 -6.82 -3.03
C VAL A 59 1.88 -7.93 -2.23
N GLN A 60 1.48 -7.64 -0.99
CA GLN A 60 0.85 -8.57 -0.07
C GLN A 60 -0.67 -8.33 -0.06
N PHE A 61 -1.44 -9.34 -0.42
CA PHE A 61 -2.91 -9.30 -0.39
C PHE A 61 -3.47 -10.47 0.42
N VAL A 62 -4.28 -10.13 1.42
CA VAL A 62 -5.02 -11.09 2.24
C VAL A 62 -6.51 -10.87 2.01
N ASP A 63 -7.20 -11.91 1.58
CA ASP A 63 -8.64 -11.84 1.38
C ASP A 63 -9.37 -11.85 2.73
N PRO A 64 -10.28 -10.88 2.98
CA PRO A 64 -10.97 -10.77 4.26
C PRO A 64 -11.96 -11.92 4.54
N LYS A 65 -12.30 -12.74 3.53
CA LYS A 65 -13.15 -13.92 3.68
C LYS A 65 -12.33 -15.21 3.77
N GLY A 66 -11.00 -15.12 3.78
CA GLY A 66 -10.11 -16.26 3.85
C GLY A 66 -9.99 -17.03 2.53
N ILE A 67 -10.38 -16.44 1.40
CA ILE A 67 -10.16 -17.06 0.09
C ILE A 67 -8.66 -17.02 -0.23
N ALA A 68 -8.07 -18.17 -0.49
CA ALA A 68 -6.67 -18.24 -0.88
C ALA A 68 -6.49 -17.70 -2.31
N PHE A 69 -5.69 -16.65 -2.44
CA PHE A 69 -5.20 -16.16 -3.73
C PHE A 69 -3.71 -16.51 -3.89
N PRO A 70 -3.22 -16.68 -5.12
CA PRO A 70 -1.80 -16.86 -5.35
C PRO A 70 -1.04 -15.61 -4.86
N LYS A 71 -0.01 -15.83 -4.05
CA LYS A 71 0.93 -14.78 -3.65
C LYS A 71 1.74 -14.33 -4.86
N VAL A 72 2.19 -13.07 -4.84
CA VAL A 72 3.15 -12.57 -5.84
C VAL A 72 4.42 -13.42 -5.75
N SER A 73 4.79 -14.05 -6.85
CA SER A 73 6.01 -14.85 -6.93
C SER A 73 7.27 -13.96 -6.91
N GLU A 74 8.42 -14.53 -6.54
CA GLU A 74 9.71 -13.81 -6.64
C GLU A 74 9.97 -13.29 -8.06
N ALA A 75 9.58 -14.05 -9.09
CA ALA A 75 9.75 -13.65 -10.47
C ALA A 75 8.88 -12.43 -10.83
N GLU A 76 7.63 -12.40 -10.38
CA GLU A 76 6.74 -11.23 -10.57
C GLU A 76 7.22 -10.03 -9.77
N TYR A 77 7.69 -10.25 -8.54
CA TYR A 77 8.26 -9.21 -7.69
C TYR A 77 9.49 -8.57 -8.35
N ASN A 78 10.43 -9.37 -8.84
CA ASN A 78 11.61 -8.87 -9.53
C ASN A 78 11.25 -8.08 -10.79
N ARG A 79 10.23 -8.53 -11.55
CA ARG A 79 9.73 -7.76 -12.70
C ARG A 79 9.13 -6.42 -12.29
N LEU A 80 8.43 -6.34 -11.16
CA LEU A 80 7.94 -5.07 -10.63
C LEU A 80 9.10 -4.15 -10.28
N LEU A 81 10.11 -4.65 -9.57
CA LEU A 81 11.30 -3.85 -9.22
C LEU A 81 12.02 -3.32 -10.47
N THR A 82 12.24 -4.16 -11.47
CA THR A 82 12.82 -3.74 -12.75
C THR A 82 11.99 -2.63 -13.40
N LEU A 83 10.66 -2.79 -13.45
CA LEU A 83 9.79 -1.77 -14.03
C LEU A 83 9.81 -0.44 -13.25
N LEU A 84 9.87 -0.49 -11.91
CA LEU A 84 9.96 0.72 -11.09
C LEU A 84 11.26 1.49 -11.38
N ASP A 85 12.38 0.78 -11.51
CA ASP A 85 13.68 1.34 -11.85
C ASP A 85 13.68 1.94 -13.27
N GLU A 86 13.18 1.19 -14.26
CA GLU A 86 13.06 1.66 -15.66
C GLU A 86 12.19 2.92 -15.80
N LEU A 87 11.18 3.08 -14.95
CA LEU A 87 10.28 4.23 -14.95
C LEU A 87 10.77 5.38 -14.06
N GLU A 88 11.85 5.17 -13.31
CA GLU A 88 12.40 6.09 -12.29
C GLU A 88 11.32 6.50 -11.29
N LEU A 89 10.63 5.51 -10.71
CA LEU A 89 9.54 5.75 -9.76
C LEU A 89 10.05 5.78 -8.32
N ASP A 90 10.00 6.96 -7.70
CA ASP A 90 10.35 7.14 -6.31
C ASP A 90 9.25 6.69 -5.34
N GLY A 91 9.67 6.17 -4.19
CA GLY A 91 8.81 5.90 -3.04
C GLY A 91 9.15 4.61 -2.30
N PHE A 92 8.13 3.80 -2.03
CA PHE A 92 8.22 2.65 -1.15
C PHE A 92 7.76 1.37 -1.84
N VAL A 93 8.45 0.27 -1.59
CA VAL A 93 8.06 -1.07 -2.03
C VAL A 93 7.99 -1.98 -0.83
N GLN A 94 6.88 -2.68 -0.68
CA GLN A 94 6.73 -3.71 0.34
C GLN A 94 7.57 -4.94 -0.02
N GLU A 95 8.27 -5.52 0.96
CA GLU A 95 9.01 -6.77 0.79
C GLU A 95 8.06 -7.97 0.65
N ILE A 96 8.50 -9.01 -0.04
CA ILE A 96 7.81 -10.30 -0.09
C ILE A 96 8.18 -11.14 1.14
N GLY A 97 7.23 -11.92 1.65
CA GLY A 97 7.38 -12.67 2.90
C GLY A 97 6.93 -11.86 4.12
N ASP A 98 6.40 -12.54 5.14
CA ASP A 98 5.87 -11.99 6.41
C ASP A 98 4.49 -11.29 6.40
N GLU A 99 3.66 -11.48 5.38
CA GLU A 99 2.30 -10.92 5.35
C GLU A 99 1.41 -11.38 6.53
N ASP A 100 1.56 -12.63 6.97
CA ASP A 100 0.75 -13.22 8.04
C ASP A 100 1.05 -12.60 9.42
N LYS A 101 2.25 -12.03 9.60
CA LYS A 101 2.67 -11.42 10.88
C LYS A 101 1.96 -10.09 11.17
N TRP A 102 1.36 -9.46 10.17
CA TRP A 102 0.75 -8.14 10.29
C TRP A 102 -0.78 -8.18 10.30
N ILE A 103 -1.41 -9.34 10.15
CA ILE A 103 -2.87 -9.46 10.19
C ILE A 103 -3.32 -9.27 11.65
N PRO A 104 -4.07 -8.20 11.96
CA PRO A 104 -4.52 -7.98 13.33
C PRO A 104 -5.61 -8.99 13.73
N ASP A 105 -5.44 -9.59 14.90
CA ASP A 105 -6.48 -10.40 15.55
C ASP A 105 -7.34 -9.52 16.45
N PHE A 106 -8.39 -8.94 15.88
CA PHE A 106 -9.33 -8.08 16.61
C PHE A 106 -10.15 -8.80 17.69
N THR A 107 -10.03 -10.14 17.84
CA THR A 107 -10.60 -10.84 19.00
C THR A 107 -9.78 -10.60 20.27
N GLN A 108 -8.50 -10.26 20.13
CA GLN A 108 -7.59 -10.01 21.24
C GLN A 108 -7.65 -8.55 21.73
N ASP A 109 -7.18 -8.31 22.96
CA ASP A 109 -7.08 -6.96 23.52
C ASP A 109 -5.93 -6.17 22.89
N CYS A 110 -4.86 -6.86 22.50
CA CYS A 110 -3.80 -6.32 21.66
C CYS A 110 -3.89 -6.98 20.28
N PRO A 111 -4.57 -6.35 19.28
CA PRO A 111 -4.81 -7.01 18.00
C PRO A 111 -3.54 -7.25 17.18
N PHE A 112 -2.49 -6.48 17.45
CA PHE A 112 -1.22 -6.59 16.74
C PHE A 112 -0.21 -7.37 17.59
N PRO A 113 0.63 -8.21 16.98
CA PRO A 113 1.64 -8.95 17.73
C PRO A 113 2.63 -8.03 18.45
N HIS A 114 3.06 -8.42 19.65
CA HIS A 114 4.21 -7.80 20.33
C HIS A 114 5.48 -8.09 19.52
N PRO A 115 6.39 -7.12 19.21
CA PRO A 115 6.59 -5.77 19.77
C PRO A 115 6.06 -4.62 18.87
N PHE A 116 5.12 -4.89 17.97
CA PHE A 116 4.78 -3.94 16.89
C PHE A 116 3.79 -2.85 17.29
N ALA A 117 3.10 -3.00 18.42
CA ALA A 117 2.20 -1.98 18.96
C ALA A 117 1.99 -2.15 20.48
N ASP A 118 1.82 -1.02 21.16
CA ASP A 118 1.27 -0.96 22.50
C ASP A 118 -0.23 -0.69 22.43
N VAL A 119 -1.02 -1.35 23.27
CA VAL A 119 -2.47 -1.11 23.29
C VAL A 119 -2.79 0.23 23.95
N LEU A 120 -3.66 1.02 23.31
CA LEU A 120 -4.15 2.26 23.89
C LEU A 120 -5.26 1.96 24.92
N PRO A 121 -5.22 2.53 26.14
CA PRO A 121 -6.29 2.33 27.12
C PRO A 121 -7.70 2.65 26.59
N TYR A 122 -7.82 3.69 25.77
CA TYR A 122 -9.09 4.07 25.13
C TYR A 122 -9.66 3.00 24.19
N PHE A 123 -8.79 2.22 23.52
CA PHE A 123 -9.23 1.11 22.69
C PHE A 123 -9.91 0.02 23.53
N LEU A 124 -9.35 -0.29 24.71
CA LEU A 124 -9.91 -1.28 25.64
C LEU A 124 -11.28 -0.82 26.18
N GLU A 125 -11.42 0.46 26.54
CA GLU A 125 -12.69 1.04 26.97
C GLU A 125 -13.77 0.91 25.90
N LEU A 126 -13.45 1.28 24.65
CA LEU A 126 -14.36 1.15 23.52
C LEU A 126 -14.78 -0.30 23.25
N LYS A 127 -13.84 -1.25 23.31
CA LYS A 127 -14.12 -2.68 23.12
C LYS A 127 -15.08 -3.22 24.18
N ASN A 128 -14.83 -2.88 25.45
CA ASN A 128 -15.66 -3.31 26.58
C ASN A 128 -17.05 -2.68 26.58
N SER A 129 -17.19 -1.44 26.09
CA SER A 129 -18.50 -0.76 26.01
C SER A 129 -19.46 -1.34 24.97
N ARG A 130 -18.95 -2.16 24.03
CA ARG A 130 -19.70 -2.72 22.89
C ARG A 130 -19.97 -4.23 23.04
N SER A 131 -19.47 -4.86 24.10
CA SER A 131 -19.76 -6.26 24.46
C SER A 131 -20.96 -6.33 25.40
#